data_AF-A0A8I0H208-F1
#
_entry.id   AF-A0A8I0H208-F1
#
_cell.length_a   1.000
_cell.length_b   1.000
_cell.length_c   1.000
_cell.angle_alpha   90.00
_cell.angle_beta   90.00
_cell.angle_gamma   90.00
#
_symmetry.space_group_name_H-M   'P 1'
#
loop_
_entity.id
_entity.type
_entity.pdbx_description
1 polymer ?
#
loop_
_entity_poly.entity_id
_entity_poly.type
_entity_poly.pdbx_seq_one_letter_code
_entity_poly.pdbx_strand_id
1 'polypeptide(L)'
;TQKVIEEATKVKTEIDTAEDNCISPSTVSRIRTKAANSLRIKPFNCLPEHIAMDEFKSVKNVTGSMSFIFIDNDTHDVIDILENRTT
;
A
#
# COMPACT_ATOMS: atom_id res chain seq x y z
N THR A 1 -8.91 31.54 12.28
CA THR A 1 -9.77 30.72 11.40
C THR A 1 -9.07 30.35 10.11
N GLN A 2 -8.49 31.28 9.35
CA GLN A 2 -7.74 31.00 8.11
C GLN A 2 -6.64 29.92 8.29
N LYS A 3 -5.78 30.07 9.30
CA LYS A 3 -4.66 29.15 9.58
C LYS A 3 -5.09 27.70 9.83
N VAL A 4 -6.24 27.51 10.48
CA VAL A 4 -6.78 26.16 10.78
C VAL A 4 -7.29 25.48 9.51
N ILE A 5 -7.85 26.26 8.58
CA ILE A 5 -8.34 25.75 7.29
C ILE A 5 -7.17 25.34 6.39
N GLU A 6 -6.09 26.15 6.36
CA GLU A 6 -4.86 25.80 5.64
C GLU A 6 -4.21 24.53 6.20
N GLU A 7 -4.13 24.40 7.52
CA GLU A 7 -3.51 23.23 8.15
C GLU A 7 -4.33 21.94 7.92
N ALA A 8 -5.66 22.04 7.91
CA ALA A 8 -6.55 20.91 7.62
C ALA A 8 -6.54 20.46 6.15
N THR A 9 -6.17 21.34 5.23
CA THR A 9 -6.13 21.04 3.78
C THR A 9 -4.72 20.72 3.26
N LYS A 10 -3.68 20.94 4.08
CA LYS A 10 -2.30 20.65 3.70
C LYS A 10 -2.08 19.14 3.63
N VAL A 11 -1.73 18.65 2.44
CA VAL A 11 -1.16 17.31 2.24
C VAL A 11 0.25 17.32 2.82
N LYS A 12 0.52 16.54 3.88
CA LYS A 12 1.87 16.39 4.43
C LYS A 12 2.64 15.31 3.68
N THR A 13 3.85 15.65 3.25
CA THR A 13 4.78 14.70 2.65
C THR A 13 5.62 13.98 3.71
N GLU A 14 6.36 12.95 3.32
CA GLU A 14 7.36 12.32 4.20
C GLU A 14 8.45 13.30 4.62
N ILE A 15 8.79 14.28 3.76
CA ILE A 15 9.77 15.31 4.04
C ILE A 15 9.23 16.27 5.10
N ASP A 16 8.01 16.78 4.93
CA ASP A 16 7.37 17.64 5.94
C ASP A 16 7.33 16.94 7.32
N THR A 17 6.96 15.65 7.33
CA THR A 17 6.88 14.86 8.56
C THR A 17 8.26 14.66 9.20
N ALA A 18 9.30 14.51 8.38
CA ALA A 18 10.68 14.35 8.83
C ALA A 18 11.20 15.64 9.48
N GLU A 19 10.95 16.79 8.84
CA GLU A 19 11.30 18.12 9.33
C GLU A 19 10.58 18.45 10.64
N ASP A 20 9.25 18.24 10.69
CA ASP A 20 8.41 18.48 11.88
C ASP A 20 8.90 17.71 13.12
N ASN A 21 9.51 16.53 12.91
CA ASN A 21 9.93 15.62 13.99
C ASN A 21 11.46 15.55 14.16
N CYS A 22 12.23 16.36 13.43
CA CYS A 22 13.71 16.33 13.45
C CYS A 22 14.32 14.95 13.21
N ILE A 23 13.72 14.16 12.31
CA ILE A 23 14.20 12.82 11.94
C ILE A 23 14.50 12.76 10.45
N SER A 24 15.23 11.74 9.99
CA SER A 24 15.46 11.56 8.56
C SER A 24 14.19 11.07 7.84
N PRO A 25 13.98 11.44 6.56
CA PRO A 25 12.88 10.89 5.74
C PRO A 25 12.90 9.36 5.67
N SER A 26 14.09 8.75 5.69
CA SER A 26 14.25 7.29 5.73
C SER A 26 13.70 6.67 7.02
N THR A 27 13.78 7.38 8.14
CA THR A 27 13.22 6.94 9.42
C THR A 27 11.69 7.03 9.39
N VAL A 28 11.13 8.10 8.83
CA VAL A 28 9.67 8.24 8.60
C VAL A 28 9.15 7.09 7.75
N SER A 29 9.80 6.81 6.62
CA SER A 29 9.40 5.73 5.70
C SER A 29 9.41 4.36 6.40
N ARG A 30 10.46 4.07 7.18
CA ARG A 30 10.53 2.84 7.99
C ARG A 30 9.38 2.72 8.99
N ILE A 31 9.07 3.80 9.71
CA ILE A 31 7.98 3.82 10.70
C ILE A 31 6.63 3.63 9.99
N ARG A 32 6.41 4.33 8.88
CA ARG A 32 5.21 4.19 8.04
C ARG A 32 5.03 2.75 7.57
N THR A 33 6.08 2.12 7.02
CA THR A 33 6.04 0.73 6.57
C THR A 33 5.76 -0.23 7.72
N LYS A 34 6.38 0.00 8.90
CA LYS A 34 6.11 -0.81 10.10
C LYS A 34 4.65 -0.68 10.54
N ALA A 35 4.11 0.54 10.56
CA ALA A 35 2.72 0.81 10.90
C ALA A 35 1.77 0.16 9.89
N ALA A 36 2.00 0.34 8.59
CA ALA A 36 1.22 -0.29 7.52
C ALA A 36 1.20 -1.82 7.65
N ASN A 37 2.37 -2.44 7.89
CA ASN A 37 2.46 -3.89 8.11
C ASN A 37 1.73 -4.35 9.37
N SER A 38 1.70 -3.54 10.44
CA SER A 38 0.94 -3.85 11.66
C SER A 38 -0.57 -3.72 11.47
N LEU A 39 -0.99 -2.83 10.57
CA LEU A 39 -2.39 -2.64 10.19
C LEU A 39 -2.84 -3.61 9.08
N ARG A 40 -1.90 -4.36 8.49
CA ARG A 40 -2.22 -5.37 7.49
C ARG A 40 -3.00 -6.50 8.15
N ILE A 41 -4.31 -6.36 8.16
CA ILE A 41 -5.24 -7.45 8.47
C ILE A 41 -4.96 -8.54 7.44
N LYS A 42 -4.51 -9.71 7.90
CA LYS A 42 -4.47 -10.89 7.02
C LYS A 42 -5.92 -11.31 6.84
N PRO A 43 -6.50 -11.18 5.63
CA PRO A 43 -7.94 -11.35 5.46
C PRO A 43 -8.39 -12.79 5.70
N PHE A 44 -7.48 -13.76 5.72
CA PHE A 44 -7.84 -15.17 5.82
C PHE A 44 -6.99 -15.95 6.83
N ASN A 45 -7.66 -16.66 7.74
CA ASN A 45 -7.06 -17.66 8.62
C ASN A 45 -6.86 -19.02 7.92
N CYS A 46 -7.50 -19.22 6.78
CA CYS A 46 -7.50 -20.43 5.97
C CYS A 46 -7.52 -20.08 4.48
N LEU A 47 -7.00 -20.98 3.62
CA LEU A 47 -7.04 -20.78 2.18
C LEU A 47 -8.49 -20.90 1.67
N PRO A 48 -8.98 -20.00 0.79
CA PRO A 48 -10.29 -20.14 0.16
C PRO A 48 -10.42 -21.46 -0.61
N GLU A 49 -11.63 -21.98 -0.70
CA GLU A 49 -11.92 -23.24 -1.41
C GLU A 49 -11.75 -23.07 -2.93
N HIS A 50 -12.13 -21.90 -3.45
CA HIS A 50 -12.02 -21.54 -4.85
C HIS A 50 -11.22 -20.24 -5.02
N ILE A 51 -10.11 -20.32 -5.75
CA ILE A 51 -9.24 -19.17 -6.01
C ILE A 51 -9.18 -18.93 -7.51
N ALA A 52 -9.47 -17.69 -7.91
CA ALA A 52 -9.21 -17.22 -9.26
C ALA A 52 -7.92 -16.39 -9.27
N MET A 53 -7.11 -16.56 -10.33
CA MET A 53 -5.81 -15.92 -10.48
C MET A 53 -5.71 -15.28 -11.85
N ASP A 54 -5.14 -14.09 -11.93
CA ASP A 54 -4.91 -13.39 -13.19
C ASP A 54 -3.63 -12.53 -13.15
N GLU A 55 -3.16 -12.10 -14.32
CA GLU A 55 -2.01 -11.23 -14.49
C GLU A 55 -2.38 -9.98 -15.30
N PHE A 56 -2.17 -8.79 -14.71
CA PHE A 56 -2.59 -7.51 -15.29
C PHE A 56 -1.50 -6.43 -15.20
N LYS A 57 -1.63 -5.39 -16.02
CA LYS A 57 -0.72 -4.23 -15.99
C LYS A 57 -1.23 -3.17 -15.01
N SER A 58 -0.58 -3.02 -13.86
CA SER A 58 -1.04 -2.13 -12.76
C SER A 58 -0.85 -0.63 -13.03
N VAL A 59 0.25 -0.21 -13.68
CA VAL A 59 0.51 1.21 -13.99
C VAL A 59 0.87 1.43 -15.47
N LYS A 60 0.53 2.61 -16.00
CA LYS A 60 0.74 2.96 -17.41
C LYS A 60 2.22 3.02 -17.82
N ASN A 61 3.14 3.17 -16.88
CA ASN A 61 4.53 3.57 -17.14
C ASN A 61 5.59 2.51 -16.79
N VAL A 62 5.26 1.22 -16.90
CA VAL A 62 6.24 0.12 -16.76
C VAL A 62 6.38 -0.67 -18.06
N THR A 63 7.62 -0.80 -18.53
CA THR A 63 7.98 -1.45 -19.81
C THR A 63 8.04 -2.98 -19.72
N GLY A 64 7.77 -3.58 -18.55
CA GLY A 64 7.88 -5.03 -18.39
C GLY A 64 7.44 -5.62 -17.05
N SER A 65 6.75 -4.87 -16.20
CA SER A 65 6.28 -5.38 -14.90
C SER A 65 4.77 -5.59 -14.95
N MET A 66 4.36 -6.86 -14.96
CA MET A 66 2.98 -7.27 -14.73
C MET A 66 2.76 -7.52 -13.24
N SER A 67 1.56 -7.26 -12.77
CA SER A 67 1.11 -7.56 -11.41
C SER A 67 0.26 -8.81 -11.45
N PHE A 68 0.48 -9.68 -10.47
CA PHE A 68 -0.30 -10.90 -10.29
C PHE A 68 -1.38 -10.66 -9.24
N ILE A 69 -2.63 -10.97 -9.56
CA ILE A 69 -3.77 -10.83 -8.64
C ILE A 69 -4.40 -12.20 -8.40
N PHE A 70 -4.85 -12.41 -7.17
CA PHE A 70 -5.67 -13.56 -6.83
C PHE A 70 -6.80 -13.17 -5.90
N ILE A 71 -7.96 -13.76 -6.16
CA ILE A 71 -9.22 -13.43 -5.51
C ILE A 71 -9.88 -14.72 -5.01
N ASP A 72 -10.70 -14.58 -3.99
CA ASP A 72 -11.65 -15.62 -3.60
C ASP A 72 -12.82 -15.61 -4.59
N ASN A 73 -13.07 -16.74 -5.23
CA ASN A 73 -14.07 -16.82 -6.29
C ASN A 73 -15.51 -16.86 -5.76
N ASP A 74 -15.70 -17.14 -4.48
CA ASP A 74 -17.02 -17.17 -3.85
C ASP A 74 -17.42 -15.78 -3.38
N THR A 75 -16.55 -15.13 -2.60
CA THR A 75 -16.79 -13.79 -2.05
C THR A 75 -16.48 -12.69 -3.06
N HIS A 76 -15.69 -12.99 -4.09
CA HIS A 76 -15.12 -12.03 -5.04
C HIS A 76 -14.17 -11.01 -4.38
N ASP A 77 -13.69 -11.31 -3.16
CA ASP A 77 -12.76 -10.46 -2.43
C ASP A 77 -11.33 -10.65 -2.97
N VAL A 78 -10.62 -9.53 -3.15
CA VAL A 78 -9.20 -9.55 -3.53
C VAL A 78 -8.38 -10.03 -2.35
N ILE A 79 -7.67 -11.14 -2.54
CA ILE A 79 -6.84 -11.72 -1.49
C ILE A 79 -5.51 -10.97 -1.40
N ASP A 80 -4.82 -10.82 -2.53
CA ASP A 80 -3.62 -9.98 -2.62
C ASP A 80 -3.32 -9.61 -4.09
N ILE A 81 -2.48 -8.59 -4.24
CA ILE A 81 -1.88 -8.18 -5.50
C ILE A 81 -0.37 -8.19 -5.32
N LEU A 82 0.30 -9.10 -6.01
CA LEU A 82 1.76 -9.18 -6.03
C LEU A 82 2.28 -8.31 -7.17
N GLU A 83 2.87 -7.19 -6.82
CA GLU A 83 3.67 -6.39 -7.73
C GLU A 83 5.00 -7.11 -8.02
N ASN A 84 5.42 -7.10 -9.29
CA ASN A 84 6.64 -7.69 -9.85
C ASN A 84 7.70 -8.24 -8.86
N ARG A 85 8.02 -9.53 -9.00
CA ARG A 85 9.10 -10.20 -8.26
C ARG A 85 10.45 -9.77 -8.84
N THR A 86 10.93 -8.61 -8.45
CA THR A 86 12.34 -8.27 -8.71
C THR A 86 13.19 -9.16 -7.79
N THR A 87 13.87 -10.16 -8.37
CA THR A 87 15.02 -10.83 -7.73
C THR A 87 16.15 -9.84 -7.50
#